data_AF-A0AAW2L0L3-F1
#
_entry.id   AF-A0AAW2L0L3-F1
#
_cell.length_a   1.000
_cell.length_b   1.000
_cell.length_c   1.000
_cell.angle_alpha   90.00
_cell.angle_beta   90.00
_cell.angle_gamma   90.00
#
_symmetry.space_group_name_H-M   'P 1'
#
loop_
_entity.id
_entity.type
_entity.pdbx_description
1 polymer ?
#
loop_
_entity_poly.entity_id
_entity_poly.type
_entity_poly.pdbx_seq_one_letter_code
_entity_poly.pdbx_strand_id
1 'polypeptide(L)'
;MDSFTFSSILSHFNMVPEQWPIHQININNAFLHGHLDDEIFMTAPEGYDAPPGHICKLKHSLYGLKQASRQWNLEFTRSLLDFGFLQSGHDHCLFVKTVNSGYVGLLVWVDDVLIMAPLEVFIAEVKTYLDGLFTIKNLGTTRYFLGLQIARSALGTSVP
;
A
#
# COMPACT_ATOMS: atom_id res chain seq x y z
N MET A 1 -6.90 -11.49 -2.41
CA MET A 1 -5.66 -12.28 -2.52
C MET A 1 -5.67 -13.26 -1.35
N ASP A 2 -5.43 -14.54 -1.59
CA ASP A 2 -5.36 -15.53 -0.50
C ASP A 2 -3.95 -15.57 0.12
N SER A 3 -3.83 -16.21 1.28
CA SER A 3 -2.55 -16.33 2.00
C SER A 3 -1.48 -17.06 1.20
N PHE A 4 -1.87 -17.89 0.23
CA PHE A 4 -0.97 -18.71 -0.59
C PHE A 4 -0.29 -17.89 -1.70
N THR A 5 -1.06 -17.05 -2.38
CA THR A 5 -0.57 -16.09 -3.37
C THR A 5 0.35 -15.08 -2.72
N PHE A 6 -0.05 -14.58 -1.53
CA PHE A 6 0.77 -13.65 -0.77
C PHE A 6 2.09 -14.26 -0.29
N SER A 7 2.07 -15.52 0.16
CA SER A 7 3.31 -16.24 0.50
C SER A 7 4.21 -16.49 -0.72
N SER A 8 3.64 -16.63 -1.92
CA SER A 8 4.39 -16.78 -3.18
C SER A 8 4.98 -15.45 -3.68
N ILE A 9 4.34 -14.32 -3.38
CA ILE A 9 4.90 -12.99 -3.66
C ILE A 9 6.02 -12.68 -2.66
N LEU A 10 5.81 -13.02 -1.38
CA LEU A 10 6.86 -12.96 -0.37
C LEU A 10 8.04 -13.88 -0.74
N SER A 11 7.82 -15.01 -1.40
CA SER A 11 8.93 -15.86 -1.89
C SER A 11 9.69 -15.27 -3.08
N HIS A 12 9.04 -14.51 -3.96
CA HIS A 12 9.75 -13.68 -4.94
C HIS A 12 10.57 -12.57 -4.27
N PHE A 13 10.03 -11.97 -3.21
CA PHE A 13 10.78 -11.08 -2.31
C PHE A 13 11.86 -11.81 -1.48
N ASN A 14 11.80 -13.14 -1.32
CA ASN A 14 12.83 -13.93 -0.64
C ASN A 14 14.06 -14.20 -1.54
N MET A 15 14.02 -13.85 -2.83
CA MET A 15 15.21 -13.84 -3.70
C MET A 15 16.13 -12.63 -3.43
N VAL A 16 15.73 -11.77 -2.49
CA VAL A 16 16.44 -10.55 -2.17
C VAL A 16 17.64 -10.88 -1.28
N PRO A 17 18.80 -10.26 -1.52
CA PRO A 17 19.97 -10.43 -0.66
C PRO A 17 19.62 -10.17 0.81
N GLU A 18 20.20 -10.97 1.71
CA GLU A 18 19.99 -10.92 3.17
C GLU A 18 20.14 -9.53 3.82
N GLN A 19 20.72 -8.57 3.08
CA GLN A 19 21.16 -7.26 3.51
C GLN A 19 20.18 -6.12 3.17
N TRP A 20 19.16 -6.35 2.35
CA TRP A 20 18.26 -5.25 1.96
C TRP A 20 17.33 -4.89 3.13
N PRO A 21 17.24 -3.60 3.53
CA PRO A 21 16.29 -3.16 4.53
C PRO A 21 14.85 -3.39 4.07
N ILE A 22 14.00 -3.79 5.02
CA ILE A 22 12.57 -4.01 4.82
C ILE A 22 11.83 -3.25 5.90
N HIS A 23 10.96 -2.34 5.48
CA HIS A 23 10.15 -1.52 6.38
C HIS A 23 8.68 -1.74 6.14
N GLN A 24 7.90 -1.64 7.20
CA GLN A 24 6.45 -1.59 7.11
C GLN A 24 5.98 -0.16 7.39
N ILE A 25 4.99 0.27 6.64
CA ILE A 25 4.19 1.46 6.92
C ILE A 25 2.71 1.10 6.86
N ASN A 26 1.89 1.92 7.50
CA ASN A 26 0.44 1.86 7.40
C ASN A 26 -0.08 3.23 6.92
N ILE A 27 -1.06 3.24 6.03
CA ILE A 27 -1.68 4.47 5.52
C ILE A 27 -2.86 4.85 6.43
N ASN A 28 -2.81 6.03 7.03
CA ASN A 28 -3.89 6.48 7.89
C ASN A 28 -5.15 6.76 7.08
N ASN A 29 -6.28 6.19 7.52
CA ASN A 29 -7.60 6.43 6.92
C ASN A 29 -7.63 6.20 5.39
N ALA A 30 -6.96 5.14 4.92
CA ALA A 30 -6.80 4.80 3.49
C ALA A 30 -8.02 5.11 2.61
N PHE A 31 -9.22 4.69 3.02
CA PHE A 31 -10.43 4.90 2.23
C PHE A 31 -10.87 6.35 2.09
N LEU A 32 -10.47 7.26 2.98
CA LEU A 32 -10.77 8.70 2.84
C LEU A 32 -10.00 9.36 1.70
N HIS A 33 -8.92 8.74 1.23
CA HIS A 33 -8.11 9.28 0.13
C HIS A 33 -8.69 8.93 -1.24
N GLY A 34 -9.62 7.96 -1.33
CA GLY A 34 -10.29 7.59 -2.57
C GLY A 34 -11.27 8.68 -3.04
N HIS A 35 -11.17 9.05 -4.31
CA HIS A 35 -12.13 9.94 -4.94
C HIS A 35 -13.44 9.19 -5.28
N LEU A 36 -14.57 9.87 -5.15
CA LEU A 36 -15.87 9.30 -5.54
C LEU A 36 -16.24 9.81 -6.93
N ASP A 37 -16.27 8.91 -7.91
CA ASP A 37 -16.80 9.22 -9.24
C ASP A 37 -18.32 9.44 -9.22
N ASP A 38 -19.01 8.78 -8.29
CA ASP A 38 -20.46 8.84 -8.14
C ASP A 38 -20.89 9.87 -7.10
N GLU A 39 -22.03 10.53 -7.34
CA GLU A 39 -22.67 11.36 -6.32
C GLU A 39 -23.37 10.50 -5.28
N ILE A 40 -22.74 10.36 -4.11
CA ILE A 40 -23.29 9.58 -3.01
C ILE A 40 -23.75 10.51 -1.90
N PHE A 41 -25.00 10.29 -1.50
CA PHE A 41 -25.63 11.00 -0.40
C PHE A 41 -25.92 10.05 0.75
N MET A 42 -25.84 10.58 1.97
CA MET A 42 -26.23 9.85 3.18
C MET A 42 -27.00 10.76 4.13
N THR A 43 -27.78 10.16 5.02
CA THR A 43 -28.29 10.86 6.19
C THR A 43 -27.12 11.32 7.06
N ALA A 44 -27.31 12.43 7.78
CA ALA A 44 -26.32 12.88 8.74
C ALA A 44 -25.94 11.75 9.72
N PRO A 45 -24.65 11.56 10.01
CA PRO A 45 -24.21 10.58 10.98
C PRO A 45 -24.72 10.94 12.39
N GLU A 46 -24.83 9.94 13.25
CA GLU A 46 -25.17 10.13 14.65
C GLU A 46 -24.19 11.12 15.30
N GLY A 47 -24.74 12.09 16.06
CA GLY A 47 -23.95 13.16 16.68
C GLY A 47 -23.72 14.41 15.82
N TYR A 48 -24.18 14.43 14.57
CA TYR A 48 -24.21 15.65 13.74
C TYR A 48 -25.64 16.19 13.59
N ASP A 49 -25.88 17.39 14.11
CA ASP A 49 -27.19 18.05 14.05
C ASP A 49 -27.36 18.76 12.70
N ALA A 50 -27.88 18.04 11.71
CA ALA A 50 -28.17 18.58 10.39
C ALA A 50 -29.53 19.31 10.37
N PRO A 51 -29.65 20.44 9.66
CA PRO A 51 -30.94 21.13 9.52
C PRO A 51 -32.03 20.20 8.94
N PRO A 52 -33.30 20.38 9.32
CA PRO A 52 -34.39 19.56 8.82
C PRO A 52 -34.42 19.51 7.29
N GLY A 53 -34.61 18.31 6.74
CA GLY A 53 -34.68 18.08 5.29
C GLY A 53 -33.34 18.07 4.56
N HIS A 54 -32.21 18.15 5.25
CA HIS A 54 -30.89 18.10 4.63
C HIS A 54 -30.28 16.70 4.67
N ILE A 55 -29.47 16.40 3.65
CA ILE A 55 -28.66 15.18 3.51
C ILE A 55 -27.21 15.58 3.21
N CYS A 56 -26.26 14.72 3.56
CA CYS A 56 -24.85 14.96 3.34
C CYS A 56 -24.43 14.38 1.99
N LYS A 57 -23.76 15.19 1.15
CA LYS A 57 -23.04 14.68 -0.02
C LYS A 57 -21.64 14.27 0.41
N LEU A 58 -21.25 13.04 0.12
CA LEU A 58 -19.90 12.55 0.38
C LEU A 58 -18.92 13.13 -0.65
N LYS A 59 -17.84 13.73 -0.16
CA LYS A 59 -16.74 14.24 -0.98
C LYS A 59 -15.63 13.20 -1.18
N HIS A 60 -15.52 12.25 -0.26
CA HIS A 60 -14.50 11.21 -0.21
C HIS A 60 -15.15 9.88 0.13
N SER A 61 -14.53 8.76 -0.26
CA SER A 61 -15.04 7.44 0.11
C SER A 61 -14.95 7.22 1.63
N LEU A 62 -15.94 6.53 2.19
CA LEU A 62 -16.02 6.15 3.59
C LEU A 62 -15.98 4.63 3.74
N TYR A 63 -15.57 4.15 4.91
CA TYR A 63 -15.74 2.75 5.29
C TYR A 63 -17.20 2.32 5.11
N GLY A 64 -17.39 1.11 4.56
CA GLY A 64 -18.71 0.53 4.32
C GLY A 64 -19.32 0.87 2.95
N LEU A 65 -18.77 1.84 2.21
CA LEU A 65 -19.17 2.02 0.81
C LEU A 65 -18.63 0.89 -0.06
N LYS A 66 -19.48 0.36 -0.95
CA LYS A 66 -19.12 -0.77 -1.83
C LYS A 66 -17.90 -0.48 -2.72
N GLN A 67 -17.70 0.77 -3.09
CA GLN A 67 -16.63 1.22 -3.98
C GLN A 67 -15.41 1.81 -3.25
N ALA A 68 -15.44 1.96 -1.92
CA ALA A 68 -14.35 2.61 -1.18
C ALA A 68 -13.00 1.93 -1.39
N SER A 69 -12.96 0.60 -1.31
CA SER A 69 -11.73 -0.16 -1.51
C SER A 69 -11.18 -0.02 -2.93
N ARG A 70 -12.06 -0.01 -3.94
CA ARG A 70 -11.69 0.15 -5.35
C ARG A 70 -11.12 1.54 -5.59
N GLN A 71 -11.79 2.58 -5.11
CA GLN A 71 -11.36 3.97 -5.32
C GLN A 71 -10.04 4.27 -4.62
N TRP A 72 -9.85 3.75 -3.40
CA TRP A 72 -8.56 3.79 -2.74
C TRP A 72 -7.47 3.11 -3.56
N ASN A 73 -7.71 1.88 -4.03
CA ASN A 73 -6.71 1.15 -4.81
C ASN A 73 -6.34 1.88 -6.12
N LEU A 74 -7.32 2.49 -6.80
CA LEU A 74 -7.07 3.29 -8.01
C LEU A 74 -6.20 4.51 -7.72
N GLU A 75 -6.55 5.28 -6.68
CA GLU A 75 -5.79 6.46 -6.27
C GLU A 75 -4.35 6.08 -5.87
N PHE A 76 -4.20 5.06 -5.02
CA PHE A 76 -2.89 4.61 -4.55
C PHE A 76 -2.03 4.06 -5.70
N THR A 77 -2.62 3.26 -6.58
CA THR A 77 -1.94 2.74 -7.78
C THR A 77 -1.46 3.89 -8.66
N ARG A 78 -2.33 4.88 -8.95
CA ARG A 78 -1.97 6.05 -9.76
C ARG A 78 -0.78 6.79 -9.17
N SER A 79 -0.80 7.09 -7.88
CA SER A 79 0.30 7.79 -7.20
C SER A 79 1.62 7.02 -7.27
N LEU A 80 1.59 5.69 -7.14
CA LEU A 80 2.79 4.87 -7.30
C LEU A 80 3.32 4.90 -8.74
N LEU A 81 2.45 4.83 -9.74
CA LEU A 81 2.84 4.93 -11.15
C LEU A 81 3.44 6.31 -11.46
N ASP A 82 2.84 7.39 -10.96
CA ASP A 82 3.35 8.76 -11.11
C ASP A 82 4.71 8.94 -10.43
N PHE A 83 4.96 8.22 -9.34
CA PHE A 83 6.26 8.18 -8.67
C PHE A 83 7.29 7.29 -9.39
N GLY A 84 6.92 6.64 -10.49
CA GLY A 84 7.80 5.84 -11.34
C GLY A 84 7.87 4.36 -10.98
N PHE A 85 6.93 3.84 -10.19
CA PHE A 85 6.77 2.40 -10.02
C PHE A 85 6.03 1.79 -11.22
N LEU A 86 6.27 0.50 -11.44
CA LEU A 86 5.49 -0.34 -12.33
C LEU A 86 4.76 -1.39 -11.50
N GLN A 87 3.47 -1.55 -11.78
CA GLN A 87 2.68 -2.63 -11.17
C GLN A 87 2.97 -3.96 -11.87
N SER A 88 3.11 -5.05 -11.11
CA SER A 88 3.26 -6.39 -11.68
C SER A 88 1.99 -6.81 -12.42
N GLY A 89 2.16 -7.37 -13.62
CA GLY A 89 1.06 -7.92 -14.42
C GLY A 89 0.50 -9.25 -13.89
N HIS A 90 1.24 -9.93 -13.01
CA HIS A 90 0.81 -11.19 -12.40
C HIS A 90 0.21 -10.96 -11.00
N ASP A 91 0.70 -9.95 -10.28
CA ASP A 91 0.34 -9.67 -8.89
C ASP A 91 0.05 -8.18 -8.70
N HIS A 92 -1.23 -7.78 -8.69
CA HIS A 92 -1.63 -6.38 -8.56
C HIS A 92 -1.22 -5.71 -7.23
N CYS A 93 -0.82 -6.48 -6.23
CA CYS A 93 -0.30 -5.97 -4.96
C CYS A 93 1.20 -5.66 -5.00
N LEU A 94 1.91 -6.06 -6.05
CA LEU A 94 3.35 -5.91 -6.19
C LEU A 94 3.68 -4.74 -7.13
N PHE A 95 4.53 -3.83 -6.65
CA PHE A 95 5.07 -2.71 -7.43
C PHE A 95 6.58 -2.71 -7.37
N VAL A 96 7.24 -2.40 -8.50
CA VAL A 96 8.69 -2.37 -8.61
C VAL A 96 9.15 -1.09 -9.31
N LYS A 97 10.22 -0.48 -8.80
CA LYS A 97 10.89 0.67 -9.42
C LYS A 97 12.39 0.41 -9.51
N THR A 98 12.96 0.48 -10.71
CA THR A 98 14.41 0.32 -10.91
C THR A 98 15.16 1.53 -10.38
N VAL A 99 16.29 1.28 -9.71
CA VAL A 99 17.23 2.31 -9.22
C VAL A 99 18.66 1.89 -9.57
N ASN A 100 19.62 2.82 -9.47
CA ASN A 100 21.01 2.56 -9.89
C ASN A 100 21.65 1.34 -9.20
N SER A 101 21.21 1.00 -7.99
CA SER A 101 21.74 -0.11 -7.18
C SER A 101 20.78 -1.31 -7.07
N GLY A 102 19.81 -1.43 -7.98
CA GLY A 102 18.87 -2.56 -8.02
C GLY A 102 17.44 -2.10 -8.26
N TYR A 103 16.54 -2.41 -7.34
CA TYR A 103 15.14 -2.04 -7.43
C TYR A 103 14.53 -1.80 -6.05
N VAL A 104 13.52 -0.95 -5.99
CA VAL A 104 12.64 -0.79 -4.84
C VAL A 104 11.39 -1.61 -5.09
N GLY A 105 11.04 -2.48 -4.16
CA GLY A 105 9.82 -3.28 -4.21
C GLY A 105 8.81 -2.82 -3.15
N LEU A 106 7.55 -2.74 -3.54
CA LEU A 106 6.42 -2.52 -2.62
C LEU A 106 5.46 -3.70 -2.70
N LEU A 107 5.06 -4.20 -1.53
CA LEU A 107 3.94 -5.12 -1.38
C LEU A 107 2.81 -4.39 -0.65
N VAL A 108 1.67 -4.25 -1.31
CA VAL A 108 0.55 -3.43 -0.85
C VAL A 108 -0.61 -4.32 -0.47
N TRP A 109 -1.08 -4.18 0.77
CA TRP A 109 -2.26 -4.83 1.27
C TRP A 109 -3.20 -3.80 1.92
N VAL A 110 -4.14 -3.28 1.11
CA VAL A 110 -5.09 -2.24 1.54
C VAL A 110 -4.35 -1.02 2.12
N ASP A 111 -4.25 -0.90 3.44
CA ASP A 111 -3.58 0.18 4.18
C ASP A 111 -2.16 -0.19 4.63
N ASP A 112 -1.81 -1.47 4.66
CA ASP A 112 -0.46 -1.95 4.99
C ASP A 112 0.44 -1.98 3.76
N VAL A 113 1.65 -1.42 3.87
CA VAL A 113 2.64 -1.44 2.80
C VAL A 113 3.98 -1.93 3.33
N LEU A 114 4.50 -2.97 2.70
CA LEU A 114 5.88 -3.42 2.88
C LEU A 114 6.75 -2.75 1.83
N ILE A 115 7.84 -2.13 2.27
CA ILE A 115 8.82 -1.45 1.43
C ILE A 115 10.14 -2.16 1.57
N MET A 116 10.78 -2.47 0.44
CA MET A 116 12.10 -3.04 0.41
C MET A 116 12.95 -2.35 -0.64
N ALA A 117 14.21 -2.10 -0.32
CA ALA A 117 15.14 -1.47 -1.24
C ALA A 117 16.60 -1.87 -0.95
N PRO A 118 17.55 -1.60 -1.86
CA PRO A 118 18.96 -1.89 -1.64
C PRO A 118 19.60 -1.00 -0.57
N LEU A 119 19.07 0.21 -0.37
CA LEU A 119 19.59 1.22 0.55
C LEU A 119 18.45 1.93 1.28
N GLU A 120 18.67 2.31 2.54
CA GLU A 120 17.70 3.04 3.38
C GLU A 120 17.23 4.35 2.76
N VAL A 121 18.08 5.02 1.97
CA VAL A 121 17.72 6.28 1.29
C VAL A 121 16.51 6.12 0.38
N PHE A 122 16.38 5.00 -0.33
CA PHE A 122 15.22 4.76 -1.19
C PHE A 122 13.95 4.46 -0.40
N ILE A 123 14.08 3.81 0.76
CA ILE A 123 12.95 3.62 1.68
C ILE A 123 12.48 4.98 2.21
N ALA A 124 13.42 5.85 2.58
CA ALA A 124 13.11 7.20 3.04
C ALA A 124 12.41 8.02 1.94
N GLU A 125 12.89 7.96 0.70
CA GLU A 125 12.25 8.63 -0.45
C GLU A 125 10.80 8.19 -0.66
N VAL A 126 10.54 6.86 -0.64
CA VAL A 126 9.17 6.34 -0.76
C VAL A 126 8.30 6.82 0.39
N LYS A 127 8.81 6.77 1.63
CA LYS A 127 8.07 7.22 2.80
C LYS A 127 7.73 8.70 2.71
N THR A 128 8.70 9.55 2.37
CA THR A 128 8.47 11.00 2.22
C THR A 128 7.45 11.29 1.13
N TYR A 129 7.52 10.58 0.00
CA TYR A 129 6.54 10.73 -1.07
C TYR A 129 5.12 10.34 -0.61
N LEU A 130 4.97 9.15 -0.03
CA LEU A 130 3.65 8.66 0.42
C LEU A 130 3.09 9.45 1.59
N ASP A 131 3.93 9.94 2.51
CA ASP A 131 3.50 10.77 3.64
C ASP A 131 2.92 12.11 3.18
N GLY A 132 3.54 12.72 2.16
CA GLY A 132 3.05 13.96 1.55
C GLY A 132 1.69 13.83 0.87
N LEU A 133 1.26 12.60 0.52
CA LEU A 133 -0.03 12.35 -0.13
C LEU A 133 -1.09 11.81 0.82
N PHE A 134 -0.73 10.85 1.66
CA PHE A 134 -1.70 10.00 2.35
C PHE A 134 -1.55 9.98 3.88
N THR A 135 -0.53 10.65 4.43
CA THR A 135 -0.19 10.60 5.87
C THR A 135 0.08 9.17 6.34
N ILE A 136 1.35 8.83 6.53
CA ILE A 136 1.74 7.45 6.87
C ILE A 136 2.04 7.30 8.36
N LYS A 137 1.78 6.12 8.88
CA LYS A 137 2.33 5.64 10.15
C LYS A 137 3.52 4.74 9.86
N ASN A 138 4.71 5.20 10.22
CA ASN A 138 5.93 4.42 10.06
C ASN A 138 5.99 3.33 11.16
N LEU A 139 5.97 2.05 10.76
CA LEU A 139 6.08 0.91 11.67
C LEU A 139 7.53 0.40 11.79
N GLY A 140 8.46 1.00 11.04
CA GLY A 140 9.88 0.70 11.13
C GLY A 140 10.27 -0.60 10.42
N THR A 141 11.43 -1.13 10.77
CA THR A 141 11.96 -2.36 10.20
C THR A 141 11.11 -3.54 10.67
N THR A 142 10.75 -4.44 9.74
CA THR A 142 9.94 -5.60 10.10
C THR A 142 10.58 -6.93 9.68
N ARG A 143 10.23 -7.98 10.42
CA ARG A 143 10.46 -9.39 10.08
C ARG A 143 9.16 -10.15 9.86
N TYR A 144 8.03 -9.48 10.02
CA TYR A 144 6.69 -10.05 9.90
C TYR A 144 5.81 -9.11 9.09
N PHE A 145 4.99 -9.66 8.21
CA PHE A 145 4.00 -8.89 7.46
C PHE A 145 2.71 -9.71 7.38
N LEU A 146 1.59 -9.13 7.85
CA LEU A 146 0.29 -9.83 8.00
C LEU A 146 0.37 -11.17 8.77
N GLY A 147 1.21 -11.24 9.80
CA GLY A 147 1.40 -12.46 10.60
C GLY A 147 2.29 -13.53 9.96
N LEU A 148 2.80 -13.29 8.75
CA LEU A 148 3.75 -14.17 8.08
C LEU A 148 5.18 -13.68 8.32
N GLN A 149 6.06 -14.61 8.68
CA GLN A 149 7.48 -14.31 8.85
C GLN A 149 8.15 -14.13 7.48
N ILE A 150 8.90 -13.05 7.34
CA ILE A 150 9.73 -12.80 6.17
C ILE A 150 11.03 -13.60 6.36
N ALA A 151 11.20 -14.65 5.56
CA ALA A 151 12.39 -15.49 5.59
C ALA A 151 13.52 -14.81 4.81
N ARG A 152 14.70 -14.70 5.42
CA ARG A 152 15.90 -14.20 4.75
C ARG A 152 16.79 -15.40 4.42
N SER A 153 17.22 -15.55 3.17
CA SER A 153 18.16 -16.60 2.78
C SER A 153 19.50 -15.98 2.40
N ALA A 154 20.58 -16.44 3.02
CA ALA A 154 21.96 -16.07 2.69
C ALA A 154 22.38 -16.48 1.26
N LEU A 155 21.65 -17.40 0.66
CA LEU A 155 21.87 -17.92 -0.69
C LEU A 155 20.67 -17.55 -1.54
N GLY A 156 20.84 -16.55 -2.43
CA GLY A 156 19.92 -16.33 -3.54
C GLY A 156 19.83 -17.65 -4.32
N THR A 157 18.72 -18.35 -4.20
CA THR A 157 18.60 -19.70 -4.75
C THR A 157 18.25 -19.60 -6.22
N SER A 158 19.21 -19.96 -7.06
CA SER A 158 18.95 -20.48 -8.40
C SER A 158 18.00 -21.65 -8.29
N VAL A 159 16.82 -21.55 -8.91
CA VAL A 159 15.88 -22.68 -8.99
C VAL A 159 16.33 -23.62 -10.11
N PRO A 160 16.42 -24.95 -9.89
CA PRO A 160 16.61 -25.93 -10.96
C PRO A 160 15.37 -26.10 -11.84
#